data_AF-A0A2D5YN14-F1
#
_entry.id   AF-A0A2D5YN14-F1
#
_cell.length_a   1.000
_cell.length_b   1.000
_cell.length_c   1.000
_cell.angle_alpha   90.00
_cell.angle_beta   90.00
_cell.angle_gamma   90.00
#
_symmetry.space_group_name_H-M   'P 1'
#
loop_
_entity.id
_entity.type
_entity.pdbx_description
1 polymer ?
#
loop_
_entity_poly.entity_id
_entity_poly.type
_entity_poly.pdbx_seq_one_letter_code
_entity_poly.pdbx_strand_id
1 'polypeptide(L)'
;MKILLALFVAVRSFALTIEFIGPCSPNALLSTKIQVQEEVSVGQATVETLSEFSIPFRGSINHLESAFNTPYGLDAMEVLSDTDMRSHGWCFDINGQTSGFYPGDVFVSDNDHISWYFCYVSYKSGIWDDKHQKTYKIKPAQFCD
;
A
#
# COMPACT_ATOMS: atom_id res chain seq x y z
N MET A 1 23.22 -44.84 27.35
CA MET A 1 22.40 -43.62 27.35
C MET A 1 22.49 -42.99 25.96
N LYS A 2 21.50 -43.24 25.09
CA LYS A 2 21.49 -42.71 23.71
C LYS A 2 20.96 -41.28 23.75
N ILE A 3 21.82 -40.30 23.51
CA ILE A 3 21.43 -38.90 23.32
C ILE A 3 20.86 -38.78 21.92
N LEU A 4 19.54 -38.60 21.80
CA LEU A 4 18.87 -38.27 20.55
C LEU A 4 19.11 -36.78 20.29
N LEU A 5 19.98 -36.47 19.32
CA LEU A 5 20.22 -35.10 18.87
C LEU A 5 19.07 -34.70 17.92
N ALA A 6 18.09 -33.96 18.42
CA ALA A 6 16.99 -33.43 17.60
C ALA A 6 17.50 -32.26 16.76
N LEU A 7 17.66 -32.49 15.45
CA LEU A 7 18.04 -31.49 14.47
C LEU A 7 16.84 -30.57 14.17
N PHE A 8 16.81 -29.38 14.76
CA PHE A 8 15.84 -28.34 14.40
C PHE A 8 16.24 -27.74 13.04
N VAL A 9 15.67 -28.29 11.96
CA VAL A 9 15.72 -27.64 10.64
C VAL A 9 14.81 -26.42 10.71
N ALA A 10 15.40 -25.22 10.75
CA ALA A 10 14.66 -23.98 10.67
C ALA A 10 14.14 -23.83 9.22
N VAL A 11 12.88 -24.24 8.99
CA VAL A 11 12.21 -24.00 7.71
C VAL A 11 11.98 -22.50 7.60
N ARG A 12 12.73 -21.82 6.75
CA ARG A 12 12.44 -20.42 6.42
C ARG A 12 11.15 -20.44 5.60
N SER A 13 10.04 -20.08 6.24
CA SER A 13 8.82 -19.73 5.52
C SER A 13 9.12 -18.43 4.78
N PHE A 14 9.36 -18.56 3.48
CA PHE A 14 9.41 -17.44 2.56
C PHE A 14 7.96 -17.05 2.27
N ALA A 15 7.67 -15.76 2.32
CA ALA A 15 6.32 -15.26 2.11
C ALA A 15 6.42 -13.85 1.55
N LEU A 16 5.57 -13.53 0.59
CA LEU A 16 5.31 -12.16 0.19
C LEU A 16 4.69 -11.41 1.39
N THR A 17 5.28 -10.28 1.74
CA THR A 17 4.71 -9.38 2.75
C THR A 17 3.92 -8.29 2.03
N ILE A 18 2.70 -8.02 2.50
CA ILE A 18 1.88 -6.91 2.02
C ILE A 18 1.39 -6.10 3.21
N GLU A 19 1.57 -4.79 3.13
CA GLU A 19 1.09 -3.85 4.15
C GLU A 19 0.34 -2.66 3.54
N PHE A 20 -0.57 -2.10 4.33
CA PHE A 20 -1.36 -0.93 3.98
C PHE A 20 -1.24 0.13 5.08
N ILE A 21 -0.72 1.31 4.74
CA ILE A 21 -0.51 2.42 5.68
C ILE A 21 -1.51 3.54 5.36
N GLY A 22 -2.33 3.89 6.34
CA GLY A 22 -3.40 4.87 6.20
C GLY A 22 -2.95 6.35 6.26
N PRO A 23 -3.90 7.29 6.17
CA PRO A 23 -3.64 8.73 6.16
C PRO A 23 -3.14 9.33 7.48
N CYS A 24 -3.30 8.65 8.63
CA CYS A 24 -3.22 9.32 9.94
C CYS A 24 -2.08 8.86 10.85
N SER A 25 -1.49 7.70 10.57
CA SER A 25 -0.44 7.09 11.37
C SER A 25 0.59 6.41 10.47
N PRO A 26 1.89 6.39 10.85
CA PRO A 26 2.88 5.58 10.17
C PRO A 26 2.68 4.06 10.37
N ASN A 27 1.78 3.65 11.28
CA ASN A 27 1.49 2.24 11.52
C ASN A 27 0.60 1.67 10.42
N ALA A 28 0.87 0.44 10.02
CA ALA A 28 0.03 -0.28 9.06
C ALA A 28 -1.38 -0.53 9.64
N LEU A 29 -2.41 -0.28 8.82
CA LEU A 29 -3.80 -0.67 9.04
C LEU A 29 -3.95 -2.19 8.93
N LEU A 30 -3.17 -2.79 8.02
CA LEU A 30 -3.05 -4.23 7.81
C LEU A 30 -1.60 -4.52 7.43
N SER A 31 -1.02 -5.56 8.01
CA SER A 31 0.25 -6.13 7.56
C SER A 31 0.12 -7.65 7.67
N THR A 32 0.30 -8.33 6.54
CA THR A 32 0.14 -9.79 6.46
C THR A 32 1.18 -10.40 5.54
N LYS A 33 1.29 -11.73 5.64
CA LYS A 33 2.17 -12.55 4.83
C LYS A 33 1.32 -13.54 4.06
N ILE A 34 1.49 -13.57 2.74
CA ILE A 34 0.83 -14.52 1.85
C ILE A 34 1.88 -15.39 1.17
N GLN A 35 1.54 -16.64 0.93
CA GLN A 35 2.39 -17.58 0.19
C GLN A 35 2.05 -17.47 -1.29
N VAL A 36 3.04 -17.22 -2.13
CA VAL A 36 2.84 -17.17 -3.59
C VAL A 36 3.60 -18.32 -4.25
N GLN A 37 2.86 -19.27 -4.83
CA GLN A 37 3.44 -20.46 -5.45
C GLN A 37 4.19 -20.13 -6.76
N GLU A 38 3.76 -19.07 -7.44
CA GLU A 38 4.33 -18.52 -8.67
C GLU A 38 4.31 -16.98 -8.57
N GLU A 39 5.03 -16.28 -9.46
CA GLU A 39 4.99 -14.82 -9.51
C GLU A 39 3.56 -14.31 -9.70
N VAL A 40 3.18 -13.31 -8.93
CA VAL A 40 1.85 -12.69 -8.98
C VAL A 40 2.00 -11.18 -9.18
N SER A 41 1.05 -10.56 -9.88
CA SER A 41 1.07 -9.09 -9.97
C SER A 41 0.77 -8.47 -8.60
N VAL A 42 1.35 -7.30 -8.31
CA VAL A 42 1.01 -6.51 -7.11
C VAL A 42 -0.49 -6.29 -7.03
N GLY A 43 -1.13 -6.00 -8.16
CA GLY A 43 -2.57 -5.79 -8.26
C GLY A 43 -3.39 -7.01 -7.82
N GLN A 44 -3.04 -8.19 -8.32
CA GLN A 44 -3.72 -9.43 -7.95
C GLN A 44 -3.50 -9.75 -6.46
N ALA A 45 -2.25 -9.70 -5.98
CA ALA A 45 -1.96 -9.90 -4.56
C ALA A 45 -2.75 -8.93 -3.65
N THR A 46 -2.92 -7.69 -4.09
CA THR A 46 -3.67 -6.64 -3.37
C THR A 46 -5.16 -6.97 -3.31
N VAL A 47 -5.79 -7.28 -4.45
CA VAL A 47 -7.22 -7.61 -4.52
C VAL A 47 -7.54 -8.86 -3.70
N GLU A 48 -6.72 -9.90 -3.82
CA GLU A 48 -6.87 -11.14 -3.07
C GLU A 48 -6.74 -10.90 -1.56
N THR A 49 -5.71 -10.17 -1.13
CA THR A 49 -5.51 -9.81 0.29
C THR A 49 -6.67 -9.02 0.85
N LEU A 50 -7.12 -7.96 0.16
CA LEU A 50 -8.23 -7.13 0.66
C LEU A 50 -9.54 -7.95 0.73
N SER A 51 -9.76 -8.84 -0.24
CA SER A 51 -10.92 -9.74 -0.25
C SER A 51 -10.87 -10.78 0.87
N GLU A 52 -9.72 -11.42 1.09
CA GLU A 52 -9.50 -12.42 2.15
C GLU A 52 -9.77 -11.82 3.54
N PHE A 53 -9.27 -10.60 3.79
CA PHE A 53 -9.45 -9.90 5.05
C PHE A 53 -10.78 -9.13 5.13
N SER A 54 -11.67 -9.29 4.15
CA SER A 54 -12.98 -8.61 4.09
C SER A 54 -12.88 -7.09 4.24
N ILE A 55 -11.82 -6.49 3.71
CA ILE A 55 -11.63 -5.04 3.70
C ILE A 55 -12.42 -4.46 2.54
N PRO A 56 -13.39 -3.55 2.77
CA PRO A 56 -14.07 -2.87 1.68
C PRO A 56 -13.08 -2.04 0.87
N PHE A 57 -13.07 -2.23 -0.45
CA PHE A 57 -12.21 -1.49 -1.36
C PHE A 57 -12.93 -1.18 -2.68
N ARG A 58 -12.43 -0.16 -3.36
CA ARG A 58 -12.79 0.22 -4.72
C ARG A 58 -11.51 0.24 -5.55
N GLY A 59 -11.47 -0.58 -6.59
CA GLY A 59 -10.28 -0.75 -7.39
C GLY A 59 -10.37 -1.94 -8.32
N SER A 60 -9.26 -2.22 -9.00
CA SER A 60 -9.06 -3.37 -9.86
C SER A 60 -7.62 -3.86 -9.72
N ILE A 61 -7.25 -4.89 -10.49
CA ILE A 61 -5.85 -5.32 -10.58
C ILE A 61 -4.92 -4.17 -11.03
N ASN A 62 -5.43 -3.19 -11.79
CA ASN A 62 -4.61 -2.12 -12.35
C ASN A 62 -4.58 -0.83 -11.53
N HIS A 63 -5.38 -0.70 -10.46
CA HIS A 63 -5.35 0.47 -9.59
C HIS A 63 -6.10 0.23 -8.27
N LEU A 64 -5.73 0.97 -7.24
CA LEU A 64 -6.47 1.05 -5.98
C LEU A 64 -7.00 2.48 -5.80
N GLU A 65 -8.32 2.67 -5.88
CA GLU A 65 -8.94 3.99 -5.67
C GLU A 65 -9.20 4.25 -4.18
N SER A 66 -9.74 3.26 -3.47
CA SER A 66 -10.05 3.36 -2.05
C SER A 66 -9.94 1.99 -1.36
N ALA A 67 -9.46 1.99 -0.13
CA ALA A 67 -9.49 0.86 0.79
C ALA A 67 -9.57 1.42 2.22
N PHE A 68 -10.06 0.64 3.17
CA PHE A 68 -10.17 1.09 4.58
C PHE A 68 -10.99 2.39 4.73
N ASN A 69 -12.01 2.57 3.88
CA ASN A 69 -12.85 3.76 3.81
C ASN A 69 -12.08 5.08 3.55
N THR A 70 -10.91 5.02 2.91
CA THR A 70 -10.24 6.25 2.46
C THR A 70 -11.11 6.98 1.42
N PRO A 71 -11.07 8.32 1.38
CA PRO A 71 -11.77 9.07 0.35
C PRO A 71 -11.17 8.80 -1.04
N TYR A 72 -11.94 9.12 -2.07
CA TYR A 72 -11.53 8.99 -3.47
C TYR A 72 -12.20 10.07 -4.32
N GLY A 73 -11.69 10.32 -5.53
CA GLY A 73 -12.21 11.36 -6.42
C GLY A 73 -12.09 12.75 -5.79
N LEU A 74 -13.16 13.54 -5.87
CA LEU A 74 -13.17 14.91 -5.32
C LEU A 74 -13.08 14.94 -3.79
N ASP A 75 -13.56 13.91 -3.09
CA ASP A 75 -13.49 13.83 -1.63
C ASP A 75 -12.06 13.61 -1.13
N ALA A 76 -11.15 13.15 -2.01
CA ALA A 76 -9.73 13.00 -1.74
C ALA A 76 -8.92 14.26 -2.09
N MET A 77 -9.57 15.35 -2.47
CA MET A 77 -8.92 16.65 -2.68
C MET A 77 -8.94 17.45 -1.37
N GLU A 78 -7.77 17.93 -0.96
CA GLU A 78 -7.60 18.85 0.17
C GLU A 78 -7.31 20.25 -0.41
N VAL A 79 -8.27 21.17 -0.31
CA VAL A 79 -8.10 22.57 -0.74
C VAL A 79 -7.53 23.37 0.42
N LEU A 80 -6.31 23.88 0.25
CA LEU A 80 -5.59 24.63 1.29
C LEU A 80 -5.75 26.14 1.12
N SER A 81 -5.85 26.61 -0.12
CA SER A 81 -6.11 27.99 -0.50
C SER A 81 -6.62 28.05 -1.95
N ASP A 82 -6.83 29.26 -2.47
CA ASP A 82 -7.19 29.50 -3.87
C ASP A 82 -6.09 29.04 -4.87
N THR A 83 -4.85 28.87 -4.41
CA THR A 83 -3.71 28.50 -5.27
C THR A 83 -3.08 27.16 -4.92
N ASP A 84 -3.44 26.59 -3.77
CA ASP A 84 -2.77 25.41 -3.20
C ASP A 84 -3.79 24.32 -2.89
N MET A 85 -3.54 23.13 -3.41
CA MET A 85 -4.35 21.93 -3.11
C MET A 85 -3.47 20.70 -3.06
N ARG A 86 -3.99 19.62 -2.47
CA ARG A 86 -3.38 18.28 -2.53
C ARG A 86 -4.40 17.30 -3.08
N SER A 87 -3.93 16.43 -3.96
CA SER A 87 -4.72 15.28 -4.45
C SER A 87 -4.20 14.04 -3.74
N HIS A 88 -5.09 13.35 -3.03
CA HIS A 88 -4.76 12.16 -2.26
C HIS A 88 -5.21 10.87 -2.95
N GLY A 89 -4.47 9.79 -2.73
CA GLY A 89 -4.76 8.47 -3.29
C GLY A 89 -3.85 7.39 -2.73
N TRP A 90 -3.93 6.19 -3.30
CA TRP A 90 -3.07 5.08 -2.91
C TRP A 90 -1.85 4.97 -3.83
N CYS A 91 -0.67 4.94 -3.21
CA CYS A 91 0.60 4.65 -3.86
C CYS A 91 1.16 3.33 -3.34
N PHE A 92 2.05 2.69 -4.10
CA PHE A 92 2.74 1.49 -3.64
C PHE A 92 4.24 1.54 -3.92
N ASP A 93 5.00 0.93 -3.01
CA ASP A 93 6.41 0.62 -3.16
C ASP A 93 6.60 -0.90 -3.16
N ILE A 94 7.63 -1.37 -3.86
CA ILE A 94 8.11 -2.75 -3.77
C ILE A 94 9.53 -2.71 -3.22
N ASN A 95 9.77 -3.42 -2.13
CA ASN A 95 11.08 -3.46 -1.47
C ASN A 95 11.65 -2.06 -1.18
N GLY A 96 10.76 -1.11 -0.87
CA GLY A 96 11.11 0.29 -0.59
C GLY A 96 11.34 1.18 -1.80
N GLN A 97 11.07 0.70 -3.03
CA GLN A 97 11.18 1.49 -4.26
C GLN A 97 9.80 1.74 -4.86
N THR A 98 9.47 3.00 -5.10
CA THR A 98 8.19 3.41 -5.71
C THR A 98 8.13 2.98 -7.16
N SER A 99 7.05 2.32 -7.56
CA SER A 99 6.81 1.94 -8.95
C SER A 99 6.16 3.08 -9.73
N GLY A 100 6.65 3.34 -10.95
CA GLY A 100 5.99 4.21 -11.93
C GLY A 100 5.00 3.47 -12.84
N PHE A 101 4.77 2.18 -12.60
CA PHE A 101 3.91 1.32 -13.40
C PHE A 101 2.61 0.98 -12.67
N TYR A 102 1.59 0.54 -13.42
CA TYR A 102 0.37 0.04 -12.82
C TYR A 102 0.64 -1.24 -12.01
N PRO A 103 -0.03 -1.44 -10.87
CA PRO A 103 0.17 -2.61 -10.02
C PRO A 103 -0.11 -3.95 -10.73
N GLY A 104 -0.94 -3.96 -11.78
CA GLY A 104 -1.17 -5.15 -12.60
C GLY A 104 0.00 -5.55 -13.51
N ASP A 105 0.92 -4.61 -13.78
CA ASP A 105 2.07 -4.81 -14.67
C ASP A 105 3.36 -5.12 -13.89
N VAL A 106 3.31 -5.11 -12.56
CA VAL A 106 4.48 -5.37 -11.70
C VAL A 106 4.30 -6.68 -10.97
N PHE A 107 5.24 -7.59 -11.17
CA PHE A 107 5.21 -8.93 -10.60
C PHE A 107 6.12 -9.03 -9.38
N VAL A 108 5.66 -9.80 -8.39
CA VAL A 108 6.34 -10.07 -7.12
C VAL A 108 6.30 -11.56 -6.82
N SER A 109 7.21 -11.98 -5.96
CA SER A 109 7.42 -13.35 -5.54
C SER A 109 7.49 -13.45 -4.00
N ASP A 110 7.67 -14.67 -3.51
CA ASP A 110 7.99 -14.86 -2.10
C ASP A 110 9.27 -14.09 -1.76
N ASN A 111 9.29 -13.44 -0.58
CA ASN A 111 10.34 -12.54 -0.06
C ASN A 111 10.23 -11.07 -0.49
N ASP A 112 9.38 -10.73 -1.44
CA ASP A 112 9.12 -9.34 -1.73
C ASP A 112 8.25 -8.69 -0.65
N HIS A 113 8.32 -7.36 -0.59
CA HIS A 113 7.51 -6.54 0.30
C HIS A 113 6.77 -5.47 -0.51
N ILE A 114 5.44 -5.60 -0.56
CA ILE A 114 4.54 -4.57 -1.10
C ILE A 114 4.12 -3.66 0.05
N SER A 115 4.40 -2.36 -0.06
CA SER A 115 3.91 -1.34 0.85
C SER A 115 2.94 -0.43 0.12
N TRP A 116 1.64 -0.59 0.34
CA TRP A 116 0.65 0.42 -0.01
C TRP A 116 0.60 1.51 1.05
N TYR A 117 0.58 2.76 0.63
CA TYR A 117 0.43 3.90 1.54
C TYR A 117 -0.45 4.97 0.92
N PHE A 118 -1.29 5.57 1.76
CA PHE A 118 -2.04 6.75 1.36
C PHE A 118 -1.07 7.90 1.15
N CYS A 119 -1.08 8.44 -0.05
CA CYS A 119 -0.14 9.42 -0.56
C CYS A 119 -0.87 10.65 -1.09
N TYR A 120 -0.10 11.70 -1.35
CA TYR A 120 -0.59 12.89 -2.02
C TYR A 120 0.47 13.48 -2.95
N VAL A 121 -0.02 14.21 -3.95
CA VAL A 121 0.75 15.18 -4.75
C VAL A 121 0.22 16.58 -4.49
N SER A 122 1.07 17.59 -4.62
CA SER A 122 0.70 18.99 -4.36
C SER A 122 0.51 19.74 -5.66
N TYR A 123 -0.48 20.61 -5.70
CA TYR A 123 -0.62 21.65 -6.70
C TYR A 123 -0.34 23.00 -6.06
N LYS A 124 0.50 23.80 -6.69
CA LYS A 124 0.85 25.16 -6.23
C LYS A 124 0.87 26.12 -7.40
N SER A 125 0.05 27.16 -7.34
CA SER A 125 0.05 28.28 -8.29
C SER A 125 0.02 27.85 -9.76
N GLY A 126 -0.81 26.88 -10.13
CA GLY A 126 -0.90 26.40 -11.51
C GLY A 126 -0.19 25.09 -11.82
N ILE A 127 0.67 24.60 -10.93
CA ILE A 127 1.63 23.53 -11.24
C ILE A 127 1.43 22.34 -10.31
N TRP A 128 1.25 21.14 -10.88
CA TRP A 128 1.29 19.88 -10.15
C TRP A 128 2.72 19.40 -9.93
N ASP A 129 3.05 19.06 -8.69
CA ASP A 129 4.23 18.29 -8.30
C ASP A 129 4.01 16.82 -8.65
N ASP A 130 5.02 16.16 -9.22
CA ASP A 130 4.99 14.72 -9.55
C ASP A 130 5.45 13.84 -8.38
N LYS A 131 5.95 14.46 -7.31
CA LYS A 131 6.46 13.76 -6.14
C LYS A 131 5.34 13.31 -5.20
N HIS A 132 5.13 12.00 -5.13
CA HIS A 132 4.28 11.37 -4.14
C HIS A 132 4.86 11.52 -2.72
N GLN A 133 4.01 11.95 -1.79
CA GLN A 133 4.37 12.09 -0.37
C GLN A 133 3.37 11.33 0.51
N LYS A 134 3.86 10.72 1.58
CA LYS A 134 3.02 9.94 2.51
C LYS A 134 2.08 10.87 3.30
N THR A 135 0.78 10.66 3.20
CA THR A 135 -0.24 11.55 3.81
C THR A 135 -0.14 11.63 5.33
N TYR A 136 0.23 10.54 6.02
CA TYR A 136 0.41 10.54 7.47
C TYR A 136 1.49 11.49 7.99
N LYS A 137 2.33 12.07 7.12
CA LYS A 137 3.30 13.10 7.50
C LYS A 137 2.63 14.45 7.79
N ILE A 138 1.51 14.74 7.14
CA ILE A 138 0.77 15.99 7.30
C ILE A 138 -0.54 15.80 8.08
N LYS A 139 -1.09 14.59 8.11
CA LYS A 139 -2.31 14.21 8.86
C LYS A 139 -3.46 15.22 8.65
N PRO A 140 -4.01 15.31 7.43
CA PRO A 140 -5.06 16.28 7.13
C PRO A 140 -6.26 16.07 8.05
N ALA A 141 -6.75 17.14 8.67
CA ALA A 141 -7.95 17.13 9.52
C ALA A 141 -9.14 16.45 8.81
N GLN A 142 -9.29 16.69 7.51
CA GLN A 142 -10.31 16.09 6.65
C GLN A 142 -10.36 14.56 6.70
N PHE A 143 -9.25 13.89 7.03
CA PHE A 143 -9.14 12.42 7.03
C PHE A 143 -8.86 11.82 8.41
N CYS A 144 -8.42 12.64 9.37
CA CYS A 144 -7.76 12.16 10.59
C CYS A 144 -8.35 12.67 11.90
N ASP A 145 -9.34 13.55 11.85
CA ASP A 145 -10.06 14.06 13.03
C ASP A 145 -11.33 13.25 13.32
#